data_AF-A0A4R6R2Z6-F1
#
_entry.id   AF-A0A4R6R2Z6-F1
#
_cell.length_a   1.000
_cell.length_b   1.000
_cell.length_c   1.000
_cell.angle_alpha   90.00
_cell.angle_beta   90.00
_cell.angle_gamma   90.00
#
_symmetry.space_group_name_H-M   'P 1'
#
loop_
_entity.id
_entity.type
_entity.pdbx_description
1 polymer ?
#
loop_
_entity_poly.entity_id
_entity_poly.type
_entity_poly.pdbx_seq_one_letter_code
_entity_poly.pdbx_strand_id
1 'polypeptide(L)'
;MNFPDTMEAYALDPTPEHLEALHREITAAPSYNPMVAITQIVTPLEKAGDHQGVIDALWAQMPGIFLSPAAHMHLSQAYAALGEDADATRERKFALLAMDSIRTAGEGTEESPYPVLRVEDEYTVLAAERRRSTAQELVPTENGECDVHTLEDGTQVWFRLLWRTAQPTGA
;
A
#
# COMPACT_ATOMS: atom_id res chain seq x y z
N MET A 1 -13.76 12.00 12.64
CA MET A 1 -14.34 10.85 11.92
C MET A 1 -13.55 9.63 12.37
N ASN A 2 -14.15 8.47 12.58
CA ASN A 2 -13.37 7.26 12.92
C ASN A 2 -12.92 6.58 11.61
N PHE A 3 -11.95 5.65 11.71
CA PHE A 3 -11.45 4.95 10.52
C PHE A 3 -12.54 4.29 9.65
N PRO A 4 -13.52 3.53 10.21
CA PRO A 4 -14.62 2.96 9.42
C PRO A 4 -15.38 3.99 8.58
N ASP A 5 -15.74 5.13 9.16
CA ASP A 5 -16.48 6.20 8.46
C ASP A 5 -15.63 6.79 7.30
N THR A 6 -14.33 6.99 7.52
CA THR A 6 -13.42 7.53 6.49
C THR A 6 -13.16 6.53 5.37
N MET A 7 -13.04 5.25 5.71
CA MET A 7 -12.93 4.16 4.74
C MET A 7 -14.18 4.06 3.87
N GLU A 8 -15.37 4.10 4.46
CA GLU A 8 -16.63 4.05 3.73
C GLU A 8 -16.79 5.26 2.80
N ALA A 9 -16.48 6.47 3.27
CA ALA A 9 -16.50 7.68 2.46
C ALA A 9 -15.60 7.56 1.23
N TYR A 10 -14.37 7.07 1.40
CA TYR A 10 -13.44 6.87 0.29
C TYR A 10 -13.90 5.75 -0.67
N ALA A 11 -14.42 4.63 -0.15
CA ALA A 11 -14.90 3.53 -0.97
C ALA A 11 -16.13 3.90 -1.81
N LEU A 12 -16.98 4.80 -1.31
CA LEU A 12 -18.17 5.30 -2.02
C LEU A 12 -17.83 6.44 -2.99
N ASP A 13 -16.87 7.30 -2.64
CA ASP A 13 -16.50 8.49 -3.41
C ASP A 13 -14.97 8.73 -3.35
N PRO A 14 -14.17 8.11 -4.24
CA PRO A 14 -12.71 8.12 -4.14
C PRO A 14 -12.09 9.44 -4.64
N THR A 15 -12.38 10.54 -3.94
CA THR A 15 -11.80 11.86 -4.21
C THR A 15 -10.43 12.02 -3.56
N PRO A 16 -9.58 12.96 -4.02
CA PRO A 16 -8.32 13.29 -3.35
C PRO A 16 -8.49 13.68 -1.88
N GLU A 17 -9.57 14.39 -1.52
CA GLU A 17 -9.85 14.80 -0.14
C GLU A 17 -10.15 13.59 0.76
N HIS A 18 -10.98 12.66 0.30
CA HIS A 18 -11.27 11.43 1.03
C HIS A 18 -10.03 10.54 1.16
N LEU A 19 -9.20 10.46 0.11
CA LEU A 19 -7.93 9.74 0.16
C LEU A 19 -6.95 10.34 1.18
N GLU A 20 -6.81 11.66 1.22
CA GLU A 20 -5.95 12.34 2.19
C GLU A 20 -6.44 12.11 3.62
N ALA A 21 -7.75 12.16 3.86
CA ALA A 21 -8.32 11.82 5.16
C ALA A 21 -7.98 10.38 5.57
N LEU A 22 -8.11 9.43 4.65
CA LEU A 22 -7.78 8.02 4.89
C LEU A 22 -6.29 7.81 5.14
N HIS A 23 -5.41 8.49 4.41
CA HIS A 23 -3.97 8.49 4.67
C HIS A 23 -3.64 8.95 6.10
N ARG A 24 -4.28 10.03 6.59
CA ARG A 24 -4.07 10.52 7.95
C ARG A 24 -4.50 9.50 9.01
N GLU A 25 -5.67 8.89 8.85
CA GLU A 25 -6.14 7.88 9.80
C GLU A 25 -5.25 6.63 9.80
N ILE A 26 -4.79 6.17 8.63
CA ILE A 26 -3.87 5.04 8.53
C ILE A 26 -2.54 5.37 9.19
N THR A 27 -1.91 6.48 8.84
CA THR A 27 -0.59 6.86 9.37
C THR A 27 -0.59 7.18 10.87
N ALA A 28 -1.74 7.58 11.43
CA ALA A 28 -1.91 7.78 12.86
C ALA A 28 -2.22 6.49 13.65
N ALA A 29 -2.52 5.38 12.97
CA ALA A 29 -2.92 4.15 13.62
C ALA A 29 -1.73 3.47 14.34
N PRO A 30 -1.92 2.90 15.55
CA PRO A 30 -0.86 2.16 16.24
C PRO A 30 -0.33 0.93 15.48
N SER A 31 -1.13 0.37 14.58
CA SER A 31 -0.74 -0.76 13.72
C SER A 31 0.02 -0.34 12.46
N TYR A 32 0.15 0.96 12.19
CA TYR A 32 0.89 1.43 11.03
C TYR A 32 2.39 1.26 11.20
N ASN A 33 2.97 0.54 10.24
CA ASN A 33 4.41 0.35 10.12
C ASN A 33 4.79 0.52 8.64
N PRO A 34 5.50 1.59 8.24
CA PRO A 34 5.91 1.81 6.85
C PRO A 34 6.89 0.74 6.34
N MET A 35 7.52 0.01 7.26
CA MET A 35 8.46 -1.07 6.97
C MET A 35 7.86 -2.47 7.12
N VAL A 36 6.52 -2.58 7.23
CA VAL A 36 5.86 -3.89 7.23
C VAL A 36 6.19 -4.63 5.93
N ALA A 37 6.50 -5.92 6.05
CA ALA A 37 6.69 -6.82 4.93
C ALA A 37 5.59 -7.88 4.97
N ILE A 38 4.46 -7.60 4.33
CA ILE A 38 3.29 -8.50 4.25
C ILE A 38 3.71 -9.86 3.73
N THR A 39 4.56 -9.88 2.71
CA THR A 39 5.10 -11.12 2.15
C THR A 39 5.78 -11.98 3.23
N GLN A 40 6.55 -11.38 4.15
CA GLN A 40 7.22 -12.11 5.23
C GLN A 40 6.24 -12.61 6.30
N ILE A 41 5.13 -11.89 6.52
CA ILE A 41 4.05 -12.30 7.43
C ILE A 41 3.33 -13.53 6.88
N VAL A 42 2.93 -13.50 5.60
CA VAL A 42 2.02 -14.50 5.03
C VAL A 42 2.73 -15.74 4.48
N THR A 43 3.94 -15.60 3.92
CA THR A 43 4.68 -16.74 3.32
C THR A 43 4.76 -17.99 4.20
N PRO A 44 5.11 -17.93 5.50
CA PRO A 44 5.17 -19.12 6.33
C PRO A 44 3.81 -19.80 6.52
N LEU A 45 2.73 -19.00 6.64
CA LEU A 45 1.36 -19.48 6.83
C LEU A 45 0.83 -20.11 5.54
N GLU A 46 1.05 -19.47 4.39
CA GLU A 46 0.70 -20.00 3.08
C GLU A 46 1.41 -21.33 2.79
N LYS A 47 2.70 -21.45 3.12
CA LYS A 47 3.45 -22.71 2.99
C LYS A 47 2.90 -23.83 3.87
N ALA A 48 2.31 -23.49 5.01
CA ALA A 48 1.66 -24.43 5.90
C ALA A 48 0.21 -24.76 5.49
N GLY A 49 -0.35 -24.07 4.49
CA GLY A 49 -1.77 -24.15 4.15
C GLY A 49 -2.69 -23.54 5.20
N ASP A 50 -2.15 -22.69 6.09
CA ASP A 50 -2.90 -22.05 7.17
C ASP A 50 -3.59 -20.76 6.67
N HIS A 51 -4.66 -20.95 5.90
CA HIS A 51 -5.41 -19.83 5.31
C HIS A 51 -6.11 -18.97 6.36
N GLN A 52 -6.59 -19.56 7.46
CA GLN A 52 -7.16 -18.78 8.57
C GLN A 52 -6.08 -17.95 9.26
N GLY A 53 -4.88 -18.53 9.47
CA GLY A 53 -3.75 -17.79 10.02
C GLY A 53 -3.36 -16.57 9.17
N VAL A 54 -3.42 -16.67 7.83
CA VAL A 54 -3.20 -15.53 6.93
C VAL A 54 -4.22 -14.42 7.19
N ILE A 55 -5.50 -14.78 7.29
CA ILE A 55 -6.59 -13.83 7.57
C ILE A 55 -6.36 -13.14 8.92
N ASP A 56 -6.14 -13.92 9.98
CA ASP A 56 -5.95 -13.40 11.34
C ASP A 56 -4.71 -12.48 11.43
N ALA A 57 -3.60 -12.88 10.79
CA ALA A 57 -2.36 -12.12 10.81
C ALA A 57 -2.50 -10.76 10.10
N LEU A 58 -3.24 -10.69 8.99
CA LEU A 58 -3.45 -9.45 8.25
C LEU A 58 -4.49 -8.55 8.94
N TRP A 59 -5.57 -9.12 9.48
CA TRP A 59 -6.53 -8.35 10.27
C TRP A 59 -5.91 -7.71 11.50
N ALA A 60 -4.93 -8.37 12.14
CA ALA A 60 -4.18 -7.80 13.26
C ALA A 60 -3.36 -6.54 12.89
N GLN A 61 -3.08 -6.32 11.61
CA GLN A 61 -2.38 -5.13 11.12
C GLN A 61 -3.34 -4.02 10.66
N MET A 62 -4.66 -4.26 10.67
CA MET A 62 -5.63 -3.21 10.34
C MET A 62 -5.70 -2.15 11.45
N PRO A 63 -5.94 -0.88 11.11
CA PRO A 63 -6.11 -0.33 9.75
C PRO A 63 -4.78 0.01 9.03
N GLY A 64 -3.62 -0.19 9.66
CA GLY A 64 -2.30 0.22 9.15
C GLY A 64 -1.95 -0.29 7.74
N ILE A 65 -2.52 -1.41 7.31
CA ILE A 65 -2.32 -1.99 5.96
C ILE A 65 -3.55 -1.90 5.05
N PHE A 66 -4.58 -1.11 5.39
CA PHE A 66 -5.82 -1.07 4.61
C PHE A 66 -5.59 -0.64 3.15
N LEU A 67 -4.79 0.39 2.89
CA LEU A 67 -4.44 0.77 1.52
C LEU A 67 -3.25 -0.04 0.96
N SER A 68 -3.10 -1.31 1.37
CA SER A 68 -2.13 -2.22 0.77
C SER A 68 -2.80 -3.12 -0.27
N PRO A 69 -2.49 -2.99 -1.56
CA PRO A 69 -3.03 -3.89 -2.58
C PRO A 69 -2.60 -5.34 -2.32
N ALA A 70 -1.36 -5.56 -1.87
CA ALA A 70 -0.83 -6.89 -1.56
C ALA A 70 -1.60 -7.58 -0.43
N ALA A 71 -1.87 -6.86 0.68
CA ALA A 71 -2.63 -7.42 1.81
C ALA A 71 -4.00 -7.96 1.36
N HIS A 72 -4.72 -7.15 0.60
CA HIS A 72 -6.04 -7.52 0.11
C HIS A 72 -6.00 -8.68 -0.91
N MET A 73 -4.94 -8.80 -1.71
CA MET A 73 -4.75 -9.96 -2.58
C MET A 73 -4.51 -11.25 -1.78
N HIS A 74 -3.69 -11.21 -0.72
CA HIS A 74 -3.48 -12.36 0.16
C HIS A 74 -4.77 -12.75 0.92
N LEU A 75 -5.51 -11.76 1.44
CA LEU A 75 -6.82 -12.00 2.06
C LEU A 75 -7.79 -12.65 1.07
N SER A 76 -7.87 -12.13 -0.16
CA SER A 76 -8.72 -12.67 -1.22
C SER A 76 -8.42 -14.14 -1.50
N GLN A 77 -7.13 -14.49 -1.60
CA GLN A 77 -6.69 -15.87 -1.84
C GLN A 77 -6.98 -16.79 -0.66
N ALA A 78 -6.75 -16.32 0.57
CA ALA A 78 -7.02 -17.08 1.78
C ALA A 78 -8.53 -17.37 1.95
N TYR A 79 -9.39 -16.36 1.75
CA TYR A 79 -10.84 -16.53 1.77
C TYR A 79 -11.31 -17.52 0.70
N ALA A 80 -10.80 -17.41 -0.53
CA ALA A 80 -11.15 -18.34 -1.61
C ALA A 80 -10.75 -19.77 -1.28
N ALA A 81 -9.60 -19.98 -0.65
CA ALA A 81 -9.13 -21.30 -0.24
C ALA A 81 -10.00 -21.94 0.86
N LEU A 82 -10.71 -21.14 1.66
CA LEU A 82 -11.68 -21.59 2.66
C LEU A 82 -13.11 -21.74 2.09
N GLY A 83 -13.33 -21.41 0.82
CA GLY A 83 -14.66 -21.43 0.18
C GLY A 83 -15.52 -20.20 0.49
N GLU A 84 -14.92 -19.12 1.00
CA GLU A 84 -15.59 -17.86 1.35
C GLU A 84 -15.56 -16.88 0.14
N ASP A 85 -16.23 -17.26 -0.95
CA ASP A 85 -16.15 -16.55 -2.25
C ASP A 85 -16.61 -15.08 -2.20
N ALA A 86 -17.57 -14.77 -1.33
CA ALA A 86 -18.08 -13.42 -1.16
C ALA A 86 -17.02 -12.49 -0.54
N ASP A 87 -16.37 -12.96 0.52
CA ASP A 87 -15.26 -12.27 1.18
C ASP A 87 -14.07 -12.16 0.23
N ALA A 88 -13.71 -13.24 -0.46
CA ALA A 88 -12.65 -13.21 -1.48
C ALA A 88 -12.90 -12.14 -2.56
N THR A 89 -14.14 -12.01 -3.01
CA THR A 89 -14.55 -11.00 -3.99
C THR A 89 -14.48 -9.58 -3.43
N ARG A 90 -14.88 -9.39 -2.17
CA ARG A 90 -14.76 -8.09 -1.49
C ARG A 90 -13.31 -7.66 -1.39
N GLU A 91 -12.43 -8.53 -0.93
CA GLU A 91 -11.01 -8.20 -0.77
C GLU A 91 -10.34 -7.89 -2.11
N ARG A 92 -10.71 -8.59 -3.19
CA ARG A 92 -10.23 -8.23 -4.53
C ARG A 92 -10.67 -6.83 -4.97
N LYS A 93 -11.86 -6.36 -4.58
CA LYS A 93 -12.29 -4.97 -4.85
C LYS A 93 -11.44 -3.97 -4.07
N PHE A 94 -11.12 -4.26 -2.81
CA PHE A 94 -10.23 -3.41 -2.03
C PHE A 94 -8.79 -3.41 -2.56
N ALA A 95 -8.28 -4.54 -3.06
CA ALA A 95 -6.98 -4.58 -3.72
C ALA A 95 -6.93 -3.65 -4.94
N LEU A 96 -7.98 -3.64 -5.76
CA LEU A 96 -8.10 -2.72 -6.90
C LEU A 96 -8.20 -1.27 -6.44
N LEU A 97 -9.05 -0.98 -5.44
CA LEU A 97 -9.18 0.36 -4.87
C LEU A 97 -7.85 0.90 -4.35
N ALA A 98 -7.10 0.09 -3.60
CA ALA A 98 -5.79 0.47 -3.07
C ALA A 98 -4.74 0.67 -4.17
N MET A 99 -4.79 -0.13 -5.24
CA MET A 99 -3.88 0.06 -6.39
C MET A 99 -4.23 1.35 -7.15
N ASP A 100 -5.52 1.60 -7.37
CA ASP A 100 -5.99 2.81 -8.04
C ASP A 100 -5.68 4.06 -7.22
N SER A 101 -5.73 3.99 -5.88
CA SER A 101 -5.37 5.11 -5.00
C SER A 101 -3.91 5.56 -5.16
N ILE A 102 -3.00 4.64 -5.49
CA ILE A 102 -1.60 4.96 -5.77
C ILE A 102 -1.48 5.53 -7.20
N ARG A 103 -2.07 4.84 -8.18
CA ARG A 103 -1.89 5.15 -9.61
C ARG A 103 -2.60 6.42 -10.08
N THR A 104 -3.69 6.81 -9.42
CA THR A 104 -4.42 8.04 -9.76
C THR A 104 -3.85 9.27 -9.06
N ALA A 105 -3.03 9.07 -8.03
CA ALA A 105 -2.46 10.14 -7.22
C ALA A 105 -1.04 10.54 -7.64
N GLY A 106 -0.47 9.90 -8.66
CA GLY A 106 0.84 10.22 -9.24
C GLY A 106 1.09 9.49 -10.56
N GLU A 107 2.16 9.83 -11.26
CA GLU A 107 2.56 9.22 -12.54
C GLU A 107 3.88 8.42 -12.45
N GLY A 108 4.52 8.42 -11.29
CA GLY A 108 5.80 7.75 -11.05
C GLY A 108 7.03 8.49 -11.58
N THR A 109 6.89 9.76 -11.96
CA THR A 109 8.00 10.64 -12.38
C THR A 109 8.52 11.46 -11.21
N GLU A 110 9.64 12.17 -11.40
CA GLU A 110 10.18 13.09 -10.39
C GLU A 110 9.16 14.20 -10.03
N GLU A 111 8.48 14.76 -11.03
CA GLU A 111 7.49 15.83 -10.85
C GLU A 111 6.15 15.32 -10.29
N SER A 112 5.84 14.05 -10.49
CA SER A 112 4.58 13.41 -10.07
C SER A 112 4.85 12.00 -9.55
N PRO A 113 5.53 11.85 -8.40
CA PRO A 113 5.88 10.54 -7.86
C PRO A 113 4.62 9.80 -7.37
N TYR A 114 4.63 8.47 -7.42
CA TYR A 114 3.56 7.67 -6.82
C TYR A 114 3.58 7.85 -5.30
N PRO A 115 2.49 8.27 -4.64
CA PRO A 115 2.45 8.33 -3.18
C PRO A 115 2.26 6.94 -2.60
N VAL A 116 3.13 6.55 -1.67
CA VAL A 116 3.08 5.23 -1.01
C VAL A 116 3.07 5.38 0.51
N LEU A 117 2.37 4.45 1.17
CA LEU A 117 2.31 4.39 2.63
C LEU A 117 3.34 3.43 3.21
N ARG A 118 3.83 2.49 2.42
CA ARG A 118 4.81 1.47 2.83
C ARG A 118 5.76 1.16 1.67
N VAL A 119 6.98 0.74 1.99
CA VAL A 119 7.97 0.33 0.98
C VAL A 119 7.45 -0.82 0.11
N GLU A 120 6.68 -1.76 0.67
CA GLU A 120 6.13 -2.88 -0.09
C GLU A 120 5.11 -2.46 -1.17
N ASP A 121 4.48 -1.29 -1.04
CA ASP A 121 3.58 -0.78 -2.10
C ASP A 121 4.36 -0.50 -3.39
N GLU A 122 5.60 -0.04 -3.29
CA GLU A 122 6.49 0.26 -4.43
C GLU A 122 6.70 -1.00 -5.27
N TYR A 123 7.09 -2.08 -4.62
CA TYR A 123 7.28 -3.38 -5.24
C TYR A 123 5.96 -3.96 -5.79
N THR A 124 4.85 -3.69 -5.13
CA THR A 124 3.52 -4.11 -5.60
C THR A 124 3.13 -3.40 -6.90
N VAL A 125 3.38 -2.09 -7.00
CA VAL A 125 3.19 -1.31 -8.24
C VAL A 125 4.09 -1.83 -9.36
N LEU A 126 5.39 -1.99 -9.09
CA LEU A 126 6.35 -2.50 -10.07
C LEU A 126 5.98 -3.90 -10.58
N ALA A 127 5.58 -4.80 -9.67
CA ALA A 127 5.15 -6.14 -10.03
C ALA A 127 3.88 -6.13 -10.90
N ALA A 128 2.89 -5.28 -10.57
CA ALA A 128 1.66 -5.13 -11.34
C ALA A 128 1.91 -4.63 -12.77
N GLU A 129 2.97 -3.84 -12.97
CA GLU A 129 3.41 -3.33 -14.27
C GLU A 129 4.43 -4.23 -14.96
N ARG A 130 4.79 -5.36 -14.34
CA ARG A 130 5.82 -6.30 -14.82
C ARG A 130 7.18 -5.64 -15.02
N ARG A 131 7.50 -4.66 -14.18
CA ARG A 131 8.76 -3.93 -14.18
C ARG A 131 9.63 -4.42 -13.04
N ARG A 132 10.94 -4.53 -13.29
CA ARG A 132 11.90 -5.00 -12.29
C ARG A 132 12.87 -3.89 -11.91
N SER A 133 12.94 -3.60 -10.62
CA SER A 133 13.98 -2.73 -10.08
C SER A 133 15.33 -3.45 -10.02
N THR A 134 16.39 -2.75 -10.38
CA THR A 134 17.79 -3.20 -10.33
C THR A 134 18.60 -2.42 -9.30
N ALA A 135 18.17 -1.21 -8.95
CA ALA A 135 18.68 -0.41 -7.85
C ALA A 135 17.55 0.44 -7.24
N GLN A 136 17.73 0.82 -5.99
CA GLN A 136 16.86 1.73 -5.23
C GLN A 136 17.74 2.70 -4.46
N GLU A 137 17.40 3.99 -4.50
CA GLU A 137 18.06 5.04 -3.73
C GLU A 137 17.03 5.97 -3.09
N LEU A 138 17.36 6.52 -1.92
CA LEU A 138 16.53 7.49 -1.22
C LEU A 138 17.00 8.90 -1.60
N VAL A 139 16.10 9.69 -2.18
CA VAL A 139 16.37 11.05 -2.67
C VAL A 139 15.56 12.07 -1.87
N PRO A 140 16.22 13.02 -1.17
CA PRO A 140 15.55 14.16 -0.56
C PRO A 140 14.97 15.10 -1.62
N THR A 141 13.74 15.57 -1.40
CA THR A 141 13.01 16.51 -2.26
C THR A 141 12.45 17.66 -1.42
N GLU A 142 11.92 18.70 -2.05
CA GLU A 142 11.19 19.77 -1.36
C GLU A 142 9.93 19.28 -0.62
N ASN A 143 9.37 18.15 -1.05
CA ASN A 143 8.10 17.61 -0.54
C ASN A 143 8.29 16.43 0.44
N GLY A 144 9.53 16.15 0.85
CA GLY A 144 9.90 15.01 1.69
C GLY A 144 10.93 14.13 1.02
N GLU A 145 10.91 12.83 1.30
CA GLU A 145 11.82 11.89 0.67
C GLU A 145 11.10 10.98 -0.33
N CYS A 146 11.77 10.70 -1.44
CA CYS A 146 11.33 9.76 -2.44
C CYS A 146 12.28 8.57 -2.51
N ASP A 147 11.72 7.36 -2.62
CA ASP A 147 12.47 6.21 -3.08
C ASP A 147 12.44 6.15 -4.61
N VAL A 148 13.62 6.05 -5.21
CA VAL A 148 13.82 6.07 -6.66
C VAL A 148 14.35 4.72 -7.10
N HIS A 149 13.53 3.99 -7.87
CA HIS A 149 13.90 2.71 -8.43
C HIS A 149 14.46 2.90 -9.84
N THR A 150 15.71 2.47 -10.05
CA THR A 150 16.23 2.24 -11.41
C THR A 150 15.75 0.88 -11.90
N LEU A 151 15.24 0.82 -13.12
CA LEU A 151 14.71 -0.40 -13.73
C LEU A 151 15.73 -1.11 -14.62
N GLU A 152 15.38 -2.30 -15.09
CA GLU A 152 16.22 -3.07 -16.02
C GLU A 152 16.44 -2.39 -17.38
N ASP A 153 15.53 -1.52 -17.82
CA ASP A 153 15.67 -0.72 -19.05
C ASP A 153 16.42 0.60 -18.84
N GLY A 154 16.89 0.87 -17.61
CA GLY A 154 17.61 2.08 -17.23
C GLY A 154 16.71 3.28 -16.91
N THR A 155 15.39 3.17 -17.05
CA THR A 155 14.46 4.23 -16.62
C THR A 155 14.32 4.25 -15.10
N GLN A 156 13.80 5.36 -14.56
CA GLN A 156 13.57 5.54 -13.13
C GLN A 156 12.10 5.69 -12.84
N VAL A 157 11.67 5.20 -11.68
CA VAL A 157 10.36 5.54 -11.11
C VAL A 157 10.47 5.94 -9.66
N TRP A 158 9.71 6.98 -9.35
CA TRP A 158 9.76 7.73 -8.11
C TRP A 158 8.53 7.43 -7.26
N PHE A 159 8.78 7.12 -6.00
CA PHE A 159 7.76 6.85 -4.99
C PHE A 159 7.94 7.83 -3.83
N ARG A 160 6.95 8.67 -3.56
CA ARG A 160 6.97 9.59 -2.43
C ARG A 160 6.54 8.86 -1.17
N LEU A 161 7.41 8.88 -0.17
CA LEU A 161 7.20 8.22 1.12
C LEU A 161 6.34 9.11 2.03
N LEU A 162 5.05 8.81 2.16
CA LEU A 162 4.10 9.69 2.88
C LEU A 162 4.40 9.86 4.37
N TRP A 163 5.25 9.00 4.96
CA TRP A 163 5.71 9.10 6.35
C TRP A 163 7.02 9.86 6.51
N ARG A 164 7.69 10.25 5.43
CA ARG A 164 8.95 11.03 5.42
C ARG A 164 8.68 12.39 4.80
N THR A 165 7.87 13.20 5.48
CA THR A 165 7.57 14.57 5.09
C THR A 165 8.78 15.47 5.26
N ALA A 166 8.89 16.52 4.43
CA ALA A 166 9.91 17.54 4.61
C ALA A 166 9.86 18.11 6.02
N GLN A 167 11.01 18.19 6.70
CA GLN A 167 11.07 18.95 7.95
C GLN A 167 10.88 20.43 7.61
N PRO A 168 10.04 21.18 8.35
CA PRO A 168 10.00 22.62 8.18
C PRO A 168 11.41 23.15 8.45
N THR A 169 12.02 23.78 7.44
CA THR A 169 13.24 24.56 7.63
C THR A 169 12.97 25.56 8.74
N GLY A 170 13.62 25.38 9.88
CA GLY A 170 13.40 26.18 11.08
C GLY A 170 13.49 27.67 10.77
N ALA A 171 12.47 28.41 11.22
CA ALA A 171 12.47 29.86 11.31
C ALA A 171 13.39 30.34 12.45
#